data_AF-A0A240EGE9-F1
#
_entry.id   AF-A0A240EGE9-F1
#
_cell.length_a   1.000
_cell.length_b   1.000
_cell.length_c   1.000
_cell.angle_alpha   90.00
_cell.angle_beta   90.00
_cell.angle_gamma   90.00
#
_symmetry.space_group_name_H-M   'P 1'
#
loop_
_entity.id
_entity.type
_entity.pdbx_description
1 polymer ?
#
loop_
_entity_poly.entity_id
_entity_poly.type
_entity_poly.pdbx_seq_one_letter_code
_entity_poly.pdbx_strand_id
1 'polypeptide(L)'
;MFPITGWAAFHNKMTERDNHIHMVFKCSPFGSISHSHGDQNAFTLHAFGETLASITGYYGGFGVDMHTKWRRHTFSKNLPLFNGKGQYGENKNTKFEGHQDRFCIEAGGQITDYDTDSDVKFVEGDATESYKFFTPDIESYKRKIWFVKGKLFVIQDKAHLAVSFINQSAEQITSVTNVEGFGDVDPYEFQELEIHRHVEVEFSASKQHDIVTLLVPNKNSGEQVQVSHSVRDNALTLVVDGKQ
;
A
#
# COMPACT_ATOMS: atom_id res chain seq x y z
N MET A 1 -1.99 -15.83 -7.92
CA MET A 1 -2.16 -14.62 -8.75
C MET A 1 -3.54 -14.63 -9.37
N PHE A 2 -4.15 -13.46 -9.54
CA PHE A 2 -5.40 -13.25 -10.28
C PHE A 2 -5.18 -12.10 -11.28
N PRO A 3 -4.50 -12.36 -12.43
CA PRO A 3 -4.01 -11.28 -13.29
C PRO A 3 -5.13 -10.40 -13.88
N ILE A 4 -6.25 -11.01 -14.28
CA ILE A 4 -7.40 -10.30 -14.89
C ILE A 4 -8.04 -9.30 -13.92
N THR A 5 -8.15 -9.64 -12.64
CA THR A 5 -8.70 -8.73 -11.63
C THR A 5 -7.64 -7.80 -11.05
N GLY A 6 -6.35 -8.08 -11.27
CA GLY A 6 -5.24 -7.33 -10.69
C GLY A 6 -5.07 -7.55 -9.20
N TRP A 7 -5.18 -8.81 -8.73
CA TRP A 7 -4.94 -9.19 -7.34
C TRP A 7 -3.80 -10.22 -7.21
N ALA A 8 -3.00 -10.07 -6.17
CA ALA A 8 -1.97 -11.01 -5.75
C ALA A 8 -2.17 -11.39 -4.29
N ALA A 9 -1.83 -12.63 -3.94
CA ALA A 9 -1.93 -13.14 -2.58
C ALA A 9 -0.69 -13.98 -2.27
N PHE A 10 0.11 -13.53 -1.32
CA PHE A 10 1.24 -14.25 -0.77
C PHE A 10 0.79 -14.98 0.49
N HIS A 11 1.13 -16.27 0.61
CA HIS A 11 0.89 -17.06 1.82
C HIS A 11 2.13 -17.91 2.10
N ASN A 12 2.56 -17.98 3.35
CA ASN A 12 3.25 -19.16 3.87
C ASN A 12 2.22 -19.99 4.69
N LYS A 13 2.53 -21.25 5.01
CA LYS A 13 1.95 -22.00 6.14
C LYS A 13 0.44 -21.80 6.40
N MET A 14 -0.39 -21.80 5.36
CA MET A 14 -1.79 -21.35 5.42
C MET A 14 -2.66 -22.19 6.39
N THR A 15 -2.25 -23.41 6.69
CA THR A 15 -2.91 -24.33 7.65
C THR A 15 -2.44 -24.16 9.10
N GLU A 16 -1.40 -23.37 9.37
CA GLU A 16 -0.83 -23.13 10.70
C GLU A 16 -1.14 -21.69 11.15
N ARG A 17 -2.33 -21.41 11.69
CA ARG A 17 -2.76 -20.03 12.07
C ARG A 17 -1.65 -19.22 12.76
N ASP A 18 -1.03 -19.79 13.79
CA ASP A 18 -0.04 -19.12 14.62
C ASP A 18 1.31 -18.89 13.90
N ASN A 19 1.51 -19.46 12.73
CA ASN A 19 2.71 -19.31 11.89
C ASN A 19 2.39 -18.76 10.49
N HIS A 20 1.11 -18.50 10.20
CA HIS A 20 0.61 -18.05 8.90
C HIS A 20 0.88 -16.55 8.74
N ILE A 21 1.67 -16.23 7.74
CA ILE A 21 1.93 -14.90 7.20
C ILE A 21 1.25 -14.83 5.83
N HIS A 22 0.42 -13.83 5.61
CA HIS A 22 -0.09 -13.52 4.28
C HIS A 22 -0.18 -12.02 4.01
N MET A 23 -0.06 -11.71 2.73
CA MET A 23 -0.26 -10.37 2.19
C MET A 23 -1.15 -10.46 0.97
N VAL A 24 -2.19 -9.63 0.94
CA VAL A 24 -3.01 -9.42 -0.26
C VAL A 24 -2.62 -8.08 -0.86
N PHE A 25 -2.32 -8.06 -2.16
CA PHE A 25 -1.95 -6.88 -2.93
C PHE A 25 -2.95 -6.68 -4.07
N LYS A 26 -3.33 -5.42 -4.33
CA LYS A 26 -4.27 -5.04 -5.40
C LYS A 26 -3.65 -3.98 -6.29
N CYS A 27 -3.65 -4.20 -7.60
CA CYS A 27 -3.43 -3.17 -8.61
C CYS A 27 -4.31 -3.51 -9.82
N SER A 28 -5.50 -2.93 -9.87
CA SER A 28 -6.65 -3.47 -10.61
C SER A 28 -7.09 -2.59 -11.79
N PRO A 29 -7.35 -3.17 -12.98
CA PRO A 29 -7.79 -2.41 -14.15
C PRO A 29 -9.21 -1.84 -14.00
N PHE A 30 -9.94 -2.24 -12.96
CA PHE A 30 -11.26 -1.70 -12.61
C PHE A 30 -11.19 -0.40 -11.80
N GLY A 31 -9.99 0.01 -11.36
CA GLY A 31 -9.78 1.25 -10.61
C GLY A 31 -10.61 1.33 -9.32
N SER A 32 -11.36 2.42 -9.17
CA SER A 32 -12.17 2.75 -7.98
C SER A 32 -13.68 2.63 -8.21
N ILE A 33 -14.12 1.99 -9.31
CA ILE A 33 -15.54 1.89 -9.67
C ILE A 33 -16.33 1.04 -8.67
N SER A 34 -17.61 1.37 -8.48
CA SER A 34 -18.55 0.58 -7.67
C SER A 34 -18.01 0.36 -6.24
N HIS A 35 -17.81 -0.89 -5.82
CA HIS A 35 -17.29 -1.26 -4.51
C HIS A 35 -15.75 -1.27 -4.41
N SER A 36 -15.03 -0.91 -5.48
CA SER A 36 -13.58 -0.65 -5.41
C SER A 36 -13.30 0.74 -4.83
N HIS A 37 -12.06 0.98 -4.41
CA HIS A 37 -11.60 2.24 -3.84
C HIS A 37 -10.39 2.79 -4.62
N GLY A 38 -9.87 3.96 -4.24
CA GLY A 38 -8.57 4.49 -4.69
C GLY A 38 -7.39 3.74 -4.04
N ASP A 39 -7.31 2.43 -4.30
CA ASP A 39 -6.43 1.47 -3.62
C ASP A 39 -5.57 0.61 -4.56
N GLN A 40 -5.22 1.13 -5.75
CA GLN A 40 -4.24 0.45 -6.62
C GLN A 40 -2.84 0.53 -6.01
N ASN A 41 -2.03 -0.50 -6.16
CA ASN A 41 -0.80 -0.79 -5.41
C ASN A 41 -0.97 -0.96 -3.88
N ALA A 42 -2.19 -0.97 -3.33
CA ALA A 42 -2.38 -1.20 -1.90
C ALA A 42 -2.03 -2.64 -1.52
N PHE A 43 -1.62 -2.83 -0.26
CA PHE A 43 -1.50 -4.14 0.36
C PHE A 43 -2.16 -4.19 1.74
N THR A 44 -2.46 -5.40 2.22
CA THR A 44 -2.70 -5.72 3.63
C THR A 44 -1.68 -6.74 4.10
N LEU A 45 -1.27 -6.69 5.37
CA LEU A 45 -0.36 -7.68 5.98
C LEU A 45 -1.02 -8.28 7.21
N HIS A 46 -1.08 -9.62 7.24
CA HIS A 46 -1.53 -10.41 8.36
C HIS A 46 -0.43 -11.43 8.71
N ALA A 47 -0.16 -11.64 10.00
CA ALA A 47 0.84 -12.59 10.44
C ALA A 47 0.49 -13.18 11.81
N PHE A 48 0.78 -14.46 12.00
CA PHE A 48 0.66 -15.17 13.28
C PHE A 48 -0.76 -15.15 13.87
N GLY A 49 -1.77 -15.11 13.00
CA GLY A 49 -3.19 -15.04 13.38
C GLY A 49 -3.73 -13.63 13.62
N GLU A 50 -2.90 -12.60 13.46
CA GLU A 50 -3.22 -11.17 13.68
C GLU A 50 -3.16 -10.33 12.40
N THR A 51 -3.78 -9.15 12.43
CA THR A 51 -3.69 -8.15 11.35
C THR A 51 -2.65 -7.09 11.72
N LEU A 52 -1.59 -6.94 10.92
CA LEU A 52 -0.48 -6.03 11.20
C LEU A 52 -0.53 -4.73 10.36
N ALA A 53 -0.94 -4.83 9.10
CA ALA A 53 -1.20 -3.66 8.25
C ALA A 53 -2.60 -3.82 7.61
N SER A 54 -3.58 -3.14 8.19
CA SER A 54 -4.97 -3.15 7.73
C SER A 54 -5.23 -2.07 6.68
N ILE A 55 -6.39 -2.17 6.02
CA ILE A 55 -7.06 -0.99 5.46
C ILE A 55 -7.88 -0.38 6.59
N THR A 56 -7.80 0.95 6.82
CA THR A 56 -8.40 1.58 8.00
C THR A 56 -9.84 2.04 7.78
N GLY A 57 -10.58 2.18 8.88
CA GLY A 57 -11.98 2.60 8.89
C GLY A 57 -12.97 1.44 8.91
N TYR A 58 -14.23 1.76 9.22
CA TYR A 58 -15.32 0.79 9.40
C TYR A 58 -16.32 0.81 8.25
N TYR A 59 -17.15 -0.22 8.11
CA TYR A 59 -18.14 -0.23 7.02
C TYR A 59 -19.05 1.01 7.09
N GLY A 60 -19.68 1.27 8.25
CA GLY A 60 -20.57 2.43 8.52
C GLY A 60 -21.89 2.40 7.75
N GLY A 61 -21.81 2.25 6.43
CA GLY A 61 -22.91 2.22 5.48
C GLY A 61 -22.40 2.52 4.07
N PHE A 62 -23.31 2.55 3.10
CA PHE A 62 -23.03 3.10 1.77
C PHE A 62 -23.48 4.56 1.73
N GLY A 63 -22.57 5.47 1.36
CA GLY A 63 -22.85 6.91 1.24
C GLY A 63 -22.66 7.74 2.52
N VAL A 64 -22.35 7.08 3.65
CA VAL A 64 -22.00 7.72 4.94
C VAL A 64 -20.58 8.30 4.91
N ASP A 65 -20.19 9.13 5.88
CA ASP A 65 -18.89 9.81 5.89
C ASP A 65 -17.72 8.84 5.94
N MET A 66 -17.76 7.81 6.79
CA MET A 66 -16.71 6.79 6.85
C MET A 66 -16.51 6.09 5.49
N HIS A 67 -17.54 6.01 4.65
CA HIS A 67 -17.42 5.55 3.28
C HIS A 67 -16.87 6.64 2.34
N THR A 68 -17.48 7.81 2.30
CA THR A 68 -17.24 8.86 1.28
C THR A 68 -16.04 9.77 1.57
N LYS A 69 -15.68 9.94 2.85
CA LYS A 69 -14.55 10.75 3.33
C LYS A 69 -13.36 9.93 3.79
N TRP A 70 -13.49 8.62 4.06
CA TRP A 70 -12.37 7.79 4.51
C TRP A 70 -12.09 6.57 3.65
N ARG A 71 -12.93 5.52 3.72
CA ARG A 71 -12.62 4.21 3.14
C ARG A 71 -12.44 4.19 1.63
N ARG A 72 -13.06 5.11 0.88
CA ARG A 72 -12.86 5.19 -0.58
C ARG A 72 -11.51 5.75 -1.00
N HIS A 73 -10.84 6.49 -0.12
CA HIS A 73 -9.65 7.26 -0.46
C HIS A 73 -8.35 6.53 -0.13
N THR A 74 -7.26 7.04 -0.69
CA THR A 74 -5.92 6.43 -0.63
C THR A 74 -5.27 6.53 0.75
N PHE A 75 -5.53 7.60 1.52
CA PHE A 75 -4.94 7.78 2.86
C PHE A 75 -5.42 6.75 3.88
N SER A 76 -6.55 6.08 3.66
CA SER A 76 -6.99 4.94 4.48
C SER A 76 -6.41 3.60 4.02
N LYS A 77 -5.37 3.63 3.16
CA LYS A 77 -4.66 2.46 2.61
C LYS A 77 -3.18 2.53 2.96
N ASN A 78 -2.49 1.39 2.86
CA ASN A 78 -1.03 1.32 2.93
C ASN A 78 -0.40 1.83 1.62
N LEU A 79 -0.56 3.13 1.31
CA LEU A 79 -0.20 3.78 0.04
C LEU A 79 0.38 5.19 0.25
N PRO A 80 1.23 5.68 -0.66
CA PRO A 80 1.68 7.07 -0.62
C PRO A 80 0.58 8.03 -1.10
N LEU A 81 0.68 9.27 -0.64
CA LEU A 81 0.05 10.44 -1.24
C LEU A 81 1.12 11.28 -1.94
N PHE A 82 0.83 11.82 -3.11
CA PHE A 82 1.75 12.72 -3.82
C PHE A 82 1.30 14.17 -3.61
N ASN A 83 2.10 14.97 -2.91
CA ASN A 83 1.73 16.33 -2.47
C ASN A 83 0.37 16.37 -1.74
N GLY A 84 0.15 15.41 -0.82
CA GLY A 84 -1.11 15.25 -0.08
C GLY A 84 -2.29 14.67 -0.88
N LYS A 85 -2.09 14.33 -2.17
CA LYS A 85 -3.15 13.84 -3.05
C LYS A 85 -3.10 12.33 -3.25
N GLY A 86 -4.27 11.70 -3.13
CA GLY A 86 -4.47 10.28 -3.42
C GLY A 86 -4.83 9.99 -4.88
N GLN A 87 -5.28 8.76 -5.09
CA GLN A 87 -5.92 8.30 -6.32
C GLN A 87 -7.34 8.86 -6.44
N TYR A 88 -7.96 8.76 -7.62
CA TYR A 88 -9.36 9.15 -7.78
C TYR A 88 -10.31 8.20 -7.00
N GLY A 89 -10.61 8.54 -5.75
CA GLY A 89 -11.50 7.79 -4.85
C GLY A 89 -12.97 8.20 -4.94
N GLU A 90 -13.34 9.16 -5.78
CA GLU A 90 -14.67 9.78 -5.75
C GLU A 90 -15.80 8.84 -6.19
N ASN A 91 -17.05 9.19 -5.84
CA ASN A 91 -18.26 8.65 -6.46
C ASN A 91 -19.44 9.61 -6.31
N LYS A 92 -20.61 9.25 -6.85
CA LYS A 92 -21.86 10.03 -6.71
C LYS A 92 -22.19 10.52 -5.29
N ASN A 93 -21.80 9.77 -4.24
CA ASN A 93 -22.09 10.12 -2.85
C ASN A 93 -21.03 11.02 -2.20
N THR A 94 -19.80 11.09 -2.74
CA THR A 94 -18.78 12.04 -2.26
C THR A 94 -19.13 13.49 -2.64
N LYS A 95 -20.11 13.67 -3.56
CA LYS A 95 -20.57 14.97 -4.07
C LYS A 95 -19.48 15.78 -4.78
N PHE A 96 -18.41 15.12 -5.21
CA PHE A 96 -17.32 15.73 -5.95
C PHE A 96 -17.83 16.38 -7.25
N GLU A 97 -17.49 17.66 -7.46
CA GLU A 97 -17.98 18.43 -8.59
C GLU A 97 -17.51 17.84 -9.92
N GLY A 98 -18.44 17.71 -10.88
CA GLY A 98 -18.14 17.15 -12.20
C GLY A 98 -17.81 15.65 -12.22
N HIS A 99 -17.99 14.91 -11.11
CA HIS A 99 -17.75 13.47 -11.04
C HIS A 99 -18.48 12.69 -12.15
N GLN A 100 -17.77 11.72 -12.74
CA GLN A 100 -18.27 10.76 -13.71
C GLN A 100 -17.66 9.39 -13.42
N ASP A 101 -18.46 8.31 -13.52
CA ASP A 101 -18.00 6.94 -13.28
C ASP A 101 -16.79 6.53 -14.15
N ARG A 102 -16.62 7.12 -15.34
CA ARG A 102 -15.45 6.89 -16.19
C ARG A 102 -14.14 7.22 -15.48
N PHE A 103 -14.09 8.26 -14.65
CA PHE A 103 -12.89 8.67 -13.95
C PHE A 103 -12.46 7.61 -12.92
N CYS A 104 -13.40 6.84 -12.38
CA CYS A 104 -13.11 5.69 -11.53
C CYS A 104 -12.48 4.52 -12.29
N ILE A 105 -12.83 4.33 -13.56
CA ILE A 105 -12.23 3.30 -14.45
C ILE A 105 -10.87 3.77 -14.99
N GLU A 106 -10.79 5.02 -15.41
CA GLU A 106 -9.55 5.68 -15.87
C GLU A 106 -8.49 5.68 -14.75
N ALA A 107 -8.90 5.78 -13.48
CA ALA A 107 -8.06 5.57 -12.31
C ALA A 107 -7.72 4.08 -12.01
N GLY A 108 -7.71 3.25 -13.05
CA GLY A 108 -7.23 1.88 -13.03
C GLY A 108 -5.73 1.78 -12.74
N GLY A 109 -5.29 0.56 -12.43
CA GLY A 109 -3.90 0.14 -12.37
C GLY A 109 -3.75 -1.25 -12.98
N GLN A 110 -2.55 -1.79 -13.01
CA GLN A 110 -2.30 -3.12 -13.57
C GLN A 110 -1.14 -3.83 -12.89
N ILE A 111 -1.20 -5.16 -12.81
CA ILE A 111 -0.03 -5.99 -12.48
C ILE A 111 0.84 -6.08 -13.73
N THR A 112 2.08 -5.59 -13.65
CA THR A 112 3.02 -5.50 -14.78
C THR A 112 3.99 -6.68 -14.86
N ASP A 113 4.32 -7.29 -13.73
CA ASP A 113 5.33 -8.36 -13.62
C ASP A 113 5.08 -9.19 -12.35
N TYR A 114 5.41 -10.48 -12.33
CA TYR A 114 5.31 -11.34 -11.14
C TYR A 114 6.12 -12.64 -11.27
N ASP A 115 6.50 -13.20 -10.13
CA ASP A 115 7.08 -14.55 -9.99
C ASP A 115 6.36 -15.28 -8.84
N THR A 116 5.76 -16.43 -9.16
CA THR A 116 5.07 -17.30 -8.19
C THR A 116 5.88 -18.52 -7.77
N ASP A 117 6.99 -18.80 -8.44
CA ASP A 117 7.58 -20.14 -8.48
C ASP A 117 8.90 -20.18 -7.72
N SER A 118 9.73 -19.12 -7.80
CA SER A 118 11.01 -19.05 -7.09
C SER A 118 10.86 -18.92 -5.56
N ASP A 119 11.96 -19.08 -4.82
CA ASP A 119 12.01 -18.85 -3.37
C ASP A 119 11.83 -17.38 -2.95
N VAL A 120 11.96 -16.45 -3.90
CA VAL A 120 11.80 -15.00 -3.71
C VAL A 120 10.71 -14.49 -4.65
N LYS A 121 9.48 -14.93 -4.35
CA LYS A 121 8.25 -14.59 -5.08
C LYS A 121 8.05 -13.08 -5.08
N PHE A 122 7.50 -12.51 -6.15
CA PHE A 122 7.20 -11.09 -6.21
C PHE A 122 5.96 -10.75 -7.05
N VAL A 123 5.47 -9.53 -6.86
CA VAL A 123 4.51 -8.86 -7.76
C VAL A 123 4.95 -7.41 -7.97
N GLU A 124 4.83 -6.91 -9.20
CA GLU A 124 4.93 -5.49 -9.54
C GLU A 124 3.55 -5.01 -10.02
N GLY A 125 3.11 -3.85 -9.53
CA GLY A 125 1.94 -3.15 -10.01
C GLY A 125 2.26 -1.71 -10.41
N ASP A 126 1.59 -1.24 -11.45
CA ASP A 126 1.65 0.12 -11.97
C ASP A 126 0.29 0.80 -11.74
N ALA A 127 0.30 1.84 -10.90
CA ALA A 127 -0.86 2.62 -10.50
C ALA A 127 -0.76 4.08 -10.98
N THR A 128 0.00 4.33 -12.05
CA THR A 128 0.26 5.70 -12.55
C THR A 128 -1.03 6.42 -12.91
N GLU A 129 -1.89 5.81 -13.74
CA GLU A 129 -3.17 6.42 -14.14
C GLU A 129 -4.09 6.67 -12.94
N SER A 130 -3.99 5.85 -11.89
CA SER A 130 -4.80 5.95 -10.67
C SER A 130 -4.68 7.31 -9.97
N TYR A 131 -3.51 7.95 -10.03
CA TYR A 131 -3.24 9.25 -9.41
C TYR A 131 -3.41 10.45 -10.36
N LYS A 132 -3.39 10.25 -11.68
CA LYS A 132 -3.32 11.35 -12.68
C LYS A 132 -4.43 12.38 -12.59
N PHE A 133 -5.64 12.00 -12.14
CA PHE A 133 -6.74 12.95 -12.03
C PHE A 133 -6.42 14.11 -11.08
N PHE A 134 -5.80 13.82 -9.93
CA PHE A 134 -5.42 14.85 -8.95
C PHE A 134 -3.98 15.32 -9.10
N THR A 135 -3.10 14.45 -9.61
CA THR A 135 -1.66 14.69 -9.80
C THR A 135 -1.30 14.44 -11.28
N PRO A 136 -1.67 15.34 -12.21
CA PRO A 136 -1.51 15.12 -13.65
C PRO A 136 -0.05 15.04 -14.10
N ASP A 137 0.88 15.60 -13.31
CA ASP A 137 2.32 15.60 -13.58
C ASP A 137 3.05 14.29 -13.18
N ILE A 138 2.30 13.27 -12.73
CA ILE A 138 2.89 11.95 -12.41
C ILE A 138 3.21 11.17 -13.69
N GLU A 139 4.50 10.88 -13.88
CA GLU A 139 5.02 10.13 -15.04
C GLU A 139 5.00 8.62 -14.79
N SER A 140 5.29 8.19 -13.56
CA SER A 140 5.07 6.80 -13.12
C SER A 140 4.87 6.67 -11.61
N TYR A 141 4.07 5.67 -11.22
CA TYR A 141 4.10 5.09 -9.88
C TYR A 141 3.98 3.57 -9.95
N LYS A 142 5.10 2.90 -9.65
CA LYS A 142 5.22 1.46 -9.57
C LYS A 142 5.55 1.01 -8.16
N ARG A 143 4.90 -0.07 -7.70
CA ARG A 143 5.24 -0.76 -6.47
C ARG A 143 5.63 -2.20 -6.80
N LYS A 144 6.79 -2.64 -6.32
CA LYS A 144 7.21 -4.04 -6.36
C LYS A 144 7.31 -4.59 -4.94
N ILE A 145 6.70 -5.76 -4.71
CA ILE A 145 6.71 -6.45 -3.41
C ILE A 145 7.34 -7.82 -3.61
N TRP A 146 8.38 -8.13 -2.84
CA TRP A 146 8.96 -9.46 -2.74
C TRP A 146 8.59 -10.12 -1.42
N PHE A 147 8.26 -11.41 -1.44
CA PHE A 147 8.09 -12.25 -0.26
C PHE A 147 9.28 -13.21 -0.15
N VAL A 148 10.23 -12.87 0.73
CA VAL A 148 11.54 -13.52 0.78
C VAL A 148 11.48 -14.75 1.68
N LYS A 149 11.73 -15.94 1.09
CA LYS A 149 11.88 -17.23 1.79
C LYS A 149 10.71 -17.56 2.74
N GLY A 150 9.52 -17.01 2.46
CA GLY A 150 8.33 -17.18 3.28
C GLY A 150 8.37 -16.52 4.66
N LYS A 151 9.23 -15.51 4.91
CA LYS A 151 9.44 -14.90 6.24
C LYS A 151 9.16 -13.40 6.32
N LEU A 152 9.60 -12.63 5.33
CA LEU A 152 9.56 -11.16 5.36
C LEU A 152 9.18 -10.58 4.01
N PHE A 153 8.78 -9.31 4.00
CA PHE A 153 8.49 -8.58 2.77
C PHE A 153 9.49 -7.45 2.55
N VAL A 154 9.91 -7.29 1.30
CA VAL A 154 10.55 -6.06 0.81
C VAL A 154 9.54 -5.37 -0.09
N ILE A 155 9.31 -4.09 0.13
CA ILE A 155 8.47 -3.23 -0.71
C ILE A 155 9.38 -2.18 -1.32
N GLN A 156 9.33 -2.02 -2.64
CA GLN A 156 9.96 -0.91 -3.34
C GLN A 156 8.89 -0.07 -4.03
N ASP A 157 8.76 1.18 -3.60
CA ASP A 157 7.95 2.20 -4.23
C ASP A 157 8.84 3.07 -5.12
N LYS A 158 8.61 3.02 -6.44
CA LYS A 158 9.22 3.90 -7.43
C LYS A 158 8.18 4.87 -7.96
N ALA A 159 8.35 6.14 -7.64
CA ALA A 159 7.53 7.22 -8.15
C ALA A 159 8.40 8.22 -8.93
N HIS A 160 7.94 8.61 -10.10
CA HIS A 160 8.52 9.68 -10.91
C HIS A 160 7.43 10.72 -11.21
N LEU A 161 7.55 11.89 -10.59
CA LEU A 161 7.31 13.18 -11.23
C LEU A 161 8.58 13.55 -12.02
N ALA A 162 8.45 14.46 -12.98
CA ALA A 162 9.57 14.83 -13.85
C ALA A 162 10.79 15.41 -13.08
N VAL A 163 11.90 14.65 -13.02
CA VAL A 163 13.33 15.01 -12.67
C VAL A 163 13.85 14.78 -11.22
N SER A 164 14.17 13.51 -10.86
CA SER A 164 15.34 13.06 -10.01
C SER A 164 15.46 13.47 -8.52
N PHE A 165 16.09 12.73 -7.59
CA PHE A 165 16.63 11.35 -7.49
C PHE A 165 16.74 10.98 -5.99
N ILE A 166 16.66 9.69 -5.67
CA ILE A 166 17.15 9.04 -4.44
C ILE A 166 17.31 7.53 -4.73
N ASN A 167 18.15 6.68 -4.11
CA ASN A 167 19.31 6.78 -3.21
C ASN A 167 19.26 7.67 -1.96
N GLN A 168 19.76 7.21 -0.82
CA GLN A 168 19.76 7.99 0.45
C GLN A 168 18.35 8.43 0.89
N SER A 169 17.28 7.72 0.48
CA SER A 169 15.89 8.14 0.69
C SER A 169 15.46 8.27 2.17
N ALA A 170 16.15 7.59 3.09
CA ALA A 170 15.97 7.80 4.52
C ALA A 170 16.45 9.17 5.01
N GLU A 171 17.47 9.77 4.37
CA GLU A 171 17.95 11.14 4.66
C GLU A 171 16.96 12.21 4.20
N GLN A 172 16.01 11.85 3.32
CA GLN A 172 14.92 12.73 2.90
C GLN A 172 13.69 12.67 3.80
N ILE A 173 13.63 11.82 4.82
CA ILE A 173 12.48 11.77 5.73
C ILE A 173 12.42 13.08 6.53
N THR A 174 11.35 13.86 6.34
CA THR A 174 11.12 15.12 7.06
C THR A 174 10.32 14.91 8.34
N SER A 175 9.41 13.93 8.35
CA SER A 175 8.64 13.57 9.54
C SER A 175 8.25 12.09 9.55
N VAL A 176 8.07 11.54 10.75
CA VAL A 176 7.43 10.25 11.00
C VAL A 176 6.40 10.46 12.10
N THR A 177 5.13 10.31 11.76
CA THR A 177 4.01 10.67 12.64
C THR A 177 3.08 9.48 12.81
N ASN A 178 2.66 9.19 14.04
CA ASN A 178 1.55 8.27 14.31
C ASN A 178 0.26 9.09 14.35
N VAL A 179 -0.60 8.89 13.36
CA VAL A 179 -1.89 9.58 13.23
C VAL A 179 -2.99 8.68 13.76
N GLU A 180 -3.87 9.24 14.57
CA GLU A 180 -5.01 8.56 15.20
C GLU A 180 -6.32 9.16 14.69
N GLY A 181 -7.29 8.30 14.36
CA GLY A 181 -8.61 8.74 13.91
C GLY A 181 -8.88 8.48 12.43
N PHE A 182 -9.92 9.17 11.95
CA PHE A 182 -10.50 9.01 10.62
C PHE A 182 -10.70 10.36 9.92
N GLY A 183 -9.84 11.34 10.21
CA GLY A 183 -9.88 12.69 9.61
C GLY A 183 -11.23 13.38 9.79
N ASP A 184 -11.81 13.87 8.68
CA ASP A 184 -13.05 14.65 8.65
C ASP A 184 -14.35 13.81 8.72
N VAL A 185 -14.28 12.53 9.09
CA VAL A 185 -15.47 11.69 9.32
C VAL A 185 -16.19 12.13 10.59
N ASP A 186 -17.52 12.25 10.55
CA ASP A 186 -18.33 12.52 11.74
C ASP A 186 -18.03 11.51 12.87
N PRO A 187 -17.54 11.94 14.05
CA PRO A 187 -17.27 11.08 15.19
C PRO A 187 -18.45 10.21 15.63
N TYR A 188 -19.69 10.63 15.35
CA TYR A 188 -20.88 9.83 15.62
C TYR A 188 -20.89 8.49 14.87
N GLU A 189 -20.26 8.38 13.70
CA GLU A 189 -20.19 7.13 12.93
C GLU A 189 -19.26 6.07 13.55
N PHE A 190 -18.41 6.45 14.52
CA PHE A 190 -17.45 5.55 15.15
C PHE A 190 -17.32 5.69 16.68
N GLN A 191 -18.29 6.36 17.34
CA GLN A 191 -18.27 6.70 18.77
C GLN A 191 -18.08 5.51 19.75
N GLU A 192 -18.43 4.29 19.35
CA GLU A 192 -18.34 3.05 20.14
C GLU A 192 -17.33 2.05 19.55
N LEU A 193 -16.55 2.46 18.55
CA LEU A 193 -15.61 1.62 17.82
C LEU A 193 -14.16 1.95 18.20
N GLU A 194 -13.25 1.01 17.94
CA GLU A 194 -11.82 1.25 18.19
C GLU A 194 -11.29 2.33 17.23
N ILE A 195 -10.56 3.30 17.75
CA ILE A 195 -9.94 4.31 16.90
C ILE A 195 -8.68 3.71 16.29
N HIS A 196 -8.69 3.51 14.96
CA HIS A 196 -7.55 3.01 14.22
C HIS A 196 -6.43 4.07 14.17
N ARG A 197 -5.21 3.61 13.86
CA ARG A 197 -4.02 4.44 13.72
C ARG A 197 -3.28 4.09 12.42
N HIS A 198 -2.51 5.04 11.90
CA HIS A 198 -1.60 4.83 10.79
C HIS A 198 -0.30 5.61 11.01
N VAL A 199 0.80 5.09 10.45
CA VAL A 199 2.07 5.82 10.43
C VAL A 199 2.18 6.55 9.10
N GLU A 200 2.33 7.87 9.17
CA GLU A 200 2.70 8.70 8.04
C GLU A 200 4.22 8.93 8.06
N VAL A 201 4.87 8.69 6.92
CA VAL A 201 6.27 9.03 6.70
C VAL A 201 6.30 10.05 5.57
N GLU A 202 6.70 11.28 5.90
CA GLU A 202 6.82 12.36 4.95
C GLU A 202 8.26 12.43 4.44
N PHE A 203 8.40 12.66 3.13
CA PHE A 203 9.69 12.84 2.48
C PHE A 203 9.78 14.26 1.95
N SER A 204 10.97 14.85 2.00
CA SER A 204 11.25 16.15 1.39
C SER A 204 10.85 16.13 -0.08
N ALA A 205 10.20 17.21 -0.53
CA ALA A 205 9.66 17.31 -1.89
C ALA A 205 10.72 16.97 -2.95
N SER A 206 10.56 15.80 -3.58
CA SER A 206 11.38 15.32 -4.68
C SER A 206 10.48 15.03 -5.86
N LYS A 207 11.09 15.07 -7.05
CA LYS A 207 10.44 14.64 -8.28
C LYS A 207 10.56 13.12 -8.45
N GLN A 208 11.64 12.50 -7.98
CA GLN A 208 11.75 11.03 -7.96
C GLN A 208 11.90 10.49 -6.55
N HIS A 209 11.13 9.44 -6.25
CA HIS A 209 11.28 8.64 -5.05
C HIS A 209 11.56 7.17 -5.44
N ASP A 210 12.64 6.60 -4.91
CA ASP A 210 12.89 5.15 -4.86
C ASP A 210 13.03 4.78 -3.38
N ILE A 211 11.91 4.32 -2.81
CA ILE A 211 11.75 4.06 -1.38
C ILE A 211 11.72 2.53 -1.20
N VAL A 212 12.68 2.00 -0.46
CA VAL A 212 12.74 0.58 -0.12
C VAL A 212 12.40 0.40 1.36
N THR A 213 11.27 -0.26 1.62
CA THR A 213 10.75 -0.54 2.97
C THR A 213 10.88 -2.04 3.26
N LEU A 214 11.53 -2.37 4.36
CA LEU A 214 11.65 -3.74 4.86
C LEU A 214 10.61 -3.99 5.96
N LEU A 215 9.69 -4.93 5.72
CA LEU A 215 8.69 -5.36 6.70
C LEU A 215 9.03 -6.75 7.23
N VAL A 216 9.43 -6.82 8.49
CA VAL A 216 9.76 -8.06 9.20
C VAL A 216 8.67 -8.35 10.25
N PRO A 217 7.62 -9.12 9.89
CA PRO A 217 6.62 -9.51 10.87
C PRO A 217 7.24 -10.47 11.89
N ASN A 218 7.10 -10.15 13.18
CA ASN A 218 7.53 -11.00 14.28
C ASN A 218 6.41 -11.19 15.31
N LYS A 219 6.52 -12.26 16.11
CA LYS A 219 5.66 -12.45 17.29
C LYS A 219 6.19 -11.61 18.45
N ASN A 220 5.29 -11.10 19.31
CA ASN A 220 5.66 -10.37 20.52
C ASN A 220 6.55 -11.18 21.49
N SER A 221 6.55 -12.51 21.38
CA SER A 221 7.36 -13.42 22.18
C SER A 221 7.89 -14.58 21.33
N GLY A 222 9.07 -15.11 21.70
CA GLY A 222 9.75 -16.19 21.00
C GLY A 222 10.87 -15.70 20.07
N GLU A 223 11.38 -16.62 19.24
CA GLU A 223 12.45 -16.34 18.28
C GLU A 223 12.04 -15.25 17.28
N GLN A 224 12.90 -14.26 17.11
CA GLN A 224 12.71 -13.11 16.24
C GLN A 224 13.53 -13.31 14.97
N VAL A 225 12.93 -13.12 13.78
CA VAL A 225 13.64 -13.18 12.50
C VAL A 225 14.76 -12.14 12.49
N GLN A 226 16.00 -12.59 12.39
CA GLN A 226 17.17 -11.72 12.34
C GLN A 226 17.45 -11.33 10.90
N VAL A 227 17.44 -10.03 10.61
CA VAL A 227 17.68 -9.50 9.27
C VAL A 227 18.75 -8.43 9.33
N SER A 228 19.84 -8.65 8.59
CA SER A 228 20.76 -7.57 8.21
C SER A 228 20.67 -7.32 6.71
N HIS A 229 21.03 -6.11 6.29
CA HIS A 229 20.94 -5.70 4.89
C HIS A 229 22.15 -4.87 4.48
N SER A 230 22.45 -4.86 3.19
CA SER A 230 23.38 -3.90 2.58
C SER A 230 22.93 -3.58 1.16
N VAL A 231 23.19 -2.36 0.71
CA VAL A 231 22.88 -1.89 -0.65
C VAL A 231 24.20 -1.50 -1.32
N ARG A 232 24.47 -2.08 -2.49
CA ARG A 232 25.62 -1.75 -3.34
C ARG A 232 25.22 -1.88 -4.81
N ASP A 233 25.57 -0.91 -5.65
CA ASP A 233 25.43 -1.00 -7.11
C ASP A 233 24.05 -1.49 -7.59
N ASN A 234 22.98 -0.92 -7.01
CA ASN A 234 21.57 -1.27 -7.20
C ASN A 234 21.14 -2.69 -6.72
N ALA A 235 22.01 -3.46 -6.07
CA ALA A 235 21.67 -4.72 -5.41
C ALA A 235 21.38 -4.51 -3.91
N LEU A 236 20.20 -4.92 -3.46
CA LEU A 236 19.89 -5.15 -2.05
C LEU A 236 20.29 -6.59 -1.69
N THR A 237 21.29 -6.74 -0.82
CA THR A 237 21.61 -8.02 -0.19
C THR A 237 20.96 -8.08 1.19
N LEU A 238 20.18 -9.12 1.45
CA LEU A 238 19.65 -9.45 2.77
C LEU A 238 20.39 -10.67 3.32
N VAL A 239 20.58 -10.73 4.64
CA VAL A 239 20.94 -11.95 5.36
C VAL A 239 19.85 -12.22 6.38
N VAL A 240 19.11 -13.31 6.17
CA VAL A 240 17.93 -13.68 6.97
C VAL A 240 18.26 -14.94 7.77
N ASP A 241 18.27 -14.83 9.10
CA ASP A 241 18.66 -15.89 10.04
C ASP A 241 20.00 -16.55 9.66
N GLY A 242 20.99 -15.70 9.35
CA GLY A 242 22.34 -16.11 8.93
C GLY A 242 22.46 -16.60 7.48
N LYS A 243 21.37 -16.60 6.69
CA LYS A 243 21.37 -17.04 5.28
C LYS A 243 21.12 -15.89 4.32
N GLN A 244 22.10 -15.62 3.46
CA GLN A 244 21.93 -14.77 2.28
C GLN A 244 20.84 -15.36 1.36
#